data_AF-A0A0Q8ED50-F1
#
_entry.id   AF-A0A0Q8ED50-F1
#
_cell.length_a   1.000
_cell.length_b   1.000
_cell.length_c   1.000
_cell.angle_alpha   90.00
_cell.angle_beta   90.00
_cell.angle_gamma   90.00
#
_symmetry.space_group_name_H-M   'P 1'
#
loop_
_entity.id
_entity.type
_entity.pdbx_description
1 polymer ?
#
loop_
_entity_poly.entity_id
_entity_poly.type
_entity_poly.pdbx_seq_one_letter_code
_entity_poly.pdbx_strand_id
1 'polypeptide(L)' 'MTLTGLGLDAATAGRHARDSLTGGNPGGVALLGVLARTMTDGAVEAPGVAVAYGPGFTAAGPYLRAVRSGAAG' A
#
# COMPACT_ATOMS: atom_id res chain seq x y z
N MET A 1 -1.75 -7.24 13.65
CA MET A 1 -0.89 -6.57 14.66
C MET A 1 -0.68 -5.11 14.30
N THR A 2 -0.04 -4.74 13.17
CA THR A 2 0.14 -3.33 12.78
C THR A 2 -1.17 -2.60 12.44
N LEU A 3 -2.03 -3.18 11.59
CA LEU A 3 -3.29 -2.54 11.19
C LEU A 3 -4.25 -2.33 12.35
N THR A 4 -4.38 -3.33 13.23
CA THR A 4 -5.16 -3.23 14.47
C THR A 4 -4.64 -2.12 15.38
N GLY A 5 -3.31 -1.96 15.50
CA GLY A 5 -2.70 -0.88 16.28
C GLY A 5 -2.92 0.52 15.69
N LEU A 6 -3.22 0.61 14.39
CA LEU A 6 -3.60 1.85 13.69
C LEU A 6 -5.13 2.08 13.72
N GLY A 7 -5.90 1.22 14.38
CA GLY A 7 -7.37 1.30 14.37
C GLY A 7 -8.00 0.97 13.01
N LEU A 8 -7.27 0.32 12.11
CA LEU A 8 -7.75 -0.04 10.78
C LEU A 8 -8.35 -1.45 10.78
N ASP A 9 -9.41 -1.64 9.99
CA ASP A 9 -9.98 -2.97 9.76
C ASP A 9 -8.93 -3.85 9.06
N ALA A 10 -8.53 -4.90 9.78
CA ALA A 10 -7.52 -5.81 9.28
C ALA A 10 -7.99 -6.58 8.05
N ALA A 11 -9.29 -6.86 7.87
CA ALA A 11 -9.77 -7.63 6.73
C ALA A 11 -9.60 -6.85 5.41
N THR A 12 -9.93 -5.56 5.43
CA THR A 12 -9.93 -4.72 4.22
C THR A 12 -8.65 -3.91 4.04
N ALA A 13 -8.18 -3.21 5.07
CA ALA A 13 -7.13 -2.17 4.94
C ALA A 13 -5.73 -2.72 4.54
N GLY A 14 -5.50 -4.01 4.70
CA GLY A 14 -4.23 -4.66 4.34
C GLY A 14 -4.36 -5.78 3.33
N ARG A 15 -5.51 -5.91 2.64
CA ARG A 15 -5.78 -7.05 1.75
C ARG A 15 -4.72 -7.14 0.65
N HIS A 16 -4.47 -6.06 -0.09
CA HIS A 16 -3.49 -6.05 -1.19
C HIS A 16 -2.06 -6.33 -0.71
N ALA A 17 -1.68 -5.87 0.48
CA ALA A 17 -0.38 -6.18 1.07
C ALA A 17 -0.21 -7.67 1.36
N ARG A 18 -1.25 -8.33 1.90
CA ARG A 18 -1.22 -9.77 2.17
C ARG A 18 -1.23 -10.59 0.90
N ASP A 19 -2.08 -10.22 -0.06
CA ASP A 19 -2.17 -10.91 -1.34
C ASP A 19 -0.82 -10.84 -2.09
N SER A 20 -0.14 -9.69 -2.07
CA SER A 20 1.18 -9.53 -2.68
C SER A 20 2.31 -10.28 -1.98
N LEU A 21 2.12 -10.72 -0.72
CA LEU A 21 3.11 -11.50 0.04
C LEU A 21 3.00 -13.01 -0.19
N THR A 22 1.98 -13.49 -0.90
CA THR A 22 1.77 -14.93 -1.17
C THR A 22 2.95 -15.59 -1.90
N GLY A 23 3.73 -14.82 -2.67
CA GLY A 23 4.97 -15.26 -3.33
C GLY A 23 6.27 -14.98 -2.57
N GLY A 24 6.19 -14.51 -1.32
CA GLY A 24 7.34 -14.05 -0.54
C GLY A 24 7.58 -12.54 -0.61
N ASN A 25 8.66 -12.06 0.01
CA ASN A 25 8.99 -10.63 0.08
C ASN A 25 10.19 -10.31 -0.85
N PRO A 26 9.98 -9.61 -1.98
CA PRO A 26 11.05 -9.23 -2.90
C PRO A 26 11.92 -8.05 -2.41
N GLY A 27 11.81 -7.65 -1.15
CA GLY A 27 12.55 -6.53 -0.57
C GLY A 27 11.90 -5.18 -0.92
N GLY A 28 12.72 -4.16 -1.22
CA GLY A 28 12.25 -2.78 -1.39
C GLY A 28 11.17 -2.60 -2.48
N VAL A 29 11.13 -3.49 -3.49
CA VAL A 29 10.13 -3.43 -4.56
C VAL A 29 8.76 -3.99 -4.18
N ALA A 30 8.65 -4.67 -3.02
CA ALA A 30 7.38 -5.27 -2.57
C ALA A 30 6.26 -4.21 -2.48
N LEU A 31 6.59 -3.02 -1.97
CA LEU A 31 5.65 -1.92 -1.83
C LEU A 31 5.07 -1.47 -3.17
N LEU A 32 5.88 -1.48 -4.23
CA LEU A 32 5.44 -1.09 -5.58
C LEU A 32 4.42 -2.10 -6.13
N GLY A 33 4.62 -3.40 -5.86
CA GLY A 33 3.66 -4.44 -6.22
C GLY A 33 2.32 -4.29 -5.50
N VAL A 34 2.35 -3.94 -4.20
CA VAL A 34 1.12 -3.61 -3.44
C VAL A 34 0.42 -2.40 -4.03
N LEU A 35 1.15 -1.33 -4.35
CA LEU A 35 0.57 -0.12 -4.91
C LEU A 35 -0.04 -0.40 -6.30
N ALA A 36 0.67 -1.11 -7.17
CA ALA A 36 0.16 -1.49 -8.49
C ALA A 36 -1.15 -2.29 -8.40
N ARG A 37 -1.21 -3.27 -7.49
CA ARG A 37 -2.44 -4.03 -7.21
C ARG A 37 -3.57 -3.13 -6.70
N THR A 38 -3.27 -2.24 -5.76
CA THR A 38 -4.24 -1.28 -5.19
C THR A 38 -4.86 -0.41 -6.29
N MET A 39 -4.04 0.09 -7.22
CA MET A 39 -4.49 0.94 -8.32
C MET A 39 -5.25 0.19 -9.41
N THR A 40 -5.11 -1.14 -9.49
CA THR A 40 -5.77 -1.98 -10.50
C THR A 40 -7.13 -2.51 -10.01
N ASP A 41 -7.29 -2.72 -8.71
CA ASP A 41 -8.51 -3.32 -8.11
C ASP A 41 -9.72 -2.38 -8.17
N GLY A 42 -9.51 -1.07 -8.35
CA GLY A 42 -10.61 -0.11 -8.51
C GLY A 42 -10.21 1.34 -8.24
N ALA A 43 -11.23 2.20 -8.13
CA ALA A 43 -11.03 3.61 -7.81
C ALA A 43 -10.54 3.78 -6.36
N VAL A 44 -9.42 4.47 -6.19
CA VAL A 44 -8.92 4.89 -4.88
C VAL A 44 -9.69 6.14 -4.46
N GLU A 45 -10.62 5.96 -3.53
CA GLU A 45 -11.61 6.99 -3.15
C GLU A 45 -11.05 8.08 -2.23
N ALA A 46 -9.96 7.80 -1.51
CA ALA A 46 -9.40 8.69 -0.51
C ALA A 46 -7.86 8.64 -0.51
N PRO A 47 -7.19 9.69 0.03
CA PRO A 47 -5.77 9.63 0.30
C PRO A 47 -5.41 8.45 1.22
N GLY A 48 -4.17 7.99 1.13
CA GLY A 48 -3.67 6.88 1.91
C GLY A 48 -2.24 7.10 2.37
N VAL A 49 -1.70 6.14 3.10
CA VAL A 49 -0.30 6.10 3.52
C VAL A 49 0.27 4.76 3.11
N ALA A 50 1.41 4.77 2.41
CA ALA A 50 2.22 3.58 2.23
C ALA A 50 3.19 3.48 3.40
N VAL A 51 3.34 2.29 3.98
CA VAL A 51 4.26 2.06 5.11
C VAL A 51 5.23 0.96 4.75
N ALA A 52 6.53 1.23 4.88
CA ALA A 52 7.59 0.25 4.68
C ALA A 52 8.60 0.30 5.84
N TYR A 53 9.17 -0.87 6.14
CA TYR A 53 10.20 -1.03 7.16
C TYR A 53 11.47 -1.61 6.55
N GLY A 54 12.63 -1.15 7.01
CA GLY A 54 13.94 -1.57 6.49
C GLY A 54 15.03 -1.67 7.57
N PRO A 55 16.29 -1.85 7.15
CA PRO A 55 17.44 -1.96 8.06
C PRO A 55 17.51 -0.82 9.08
N GLY A 56 18.01 -1.14 10.28
CA GLY A 56 18.09 -0.19 11.39
C GLY A 56 16.75 0.18 12.01
N PHE A 57 15.70 -0.66 11.81
CA PHE A 57 14.33 -0.40 12.25
C PHE A 57 13.75 0.91 11.66
N THR A 58 14.23 1.29 10.48
CA THR A 58 13.79 2.50 9.79
C THR A 58 12.39 2.30 9.24
N ALA A 59 11.51 3.28 9.44
CA ALA A 59 10.18 3.32 8.84
C ALA A 59 10.10 4.46 7.80
N ALA A 60 9.48 4.17 6.66
CA ALA A 60 9.11 5.16 5.66
C ALA A 60 7.59 5.17 5.51
N GLY A 61 7.00 6.38 5.49
CA GLY A 61 5.55 6.58 5.52
C GLY A 61 5.05 7.68 4.59
N PRO A 62 5.24 7.60 3.26
CA PRO A 62 4.76 8.64 2.36
C PRO A 62 3.23 8.73 2.37
N TYR A 63 2.73 9.95 2.47
CA TYR A 63 1.34 10.29 2.15
C TYR A 63 1.11 10.17 0.64
N LEU A 64 0.04 9.47 0.26
CA LEU A 64 -0.33 9.21 -1.12
C LEU A 64 -1.69 9.81 -1.40
N ARG A 65 -1.81 10.45 -2.56
CA ARG A 65 -3.09 10.91 -3.09
C ARG A 65 -3.16 10.52 -4.57
N ALA A 66 -4.22 9.83 -4.95
CA ALA A 66 -4.48 9.56 -6.36
C ALA A 66 -4.77 10.88 -7.09
N VAL A 67 -4.06 11.10 -8.20
CA VAL A 67 -4.30 12.24 -9.09
C VAL A 67 -4.95 11.68 -10.35
N ARG A 68 -6.11 12.21 -10.74
CA ARG A 68 -6.67 11.87 -12.04
C ARG A 68 -5.71 12.38 -13.10
N SER A 69 -5.17 11.48 -13.91
CA SER A 69 -4.51 11.90 -15.14
C SER A 69 -5.58 12.56 -16.00
N GLY A 70 -5.45 13.85 -16.27
CA GLY A 70 -6.31 14.50 -17.25
C GLY A 70 -6.22 13.73 -18.55
N ALA A 71 -7.36 13.34 -19.12
CA ALA A 71 -7.38 12.84 -20.49
C ALA A 71 -6.81 13.96 -21.37
N ALA A 72 -5.74 13.65 -22.12
CA ALA A 72 -5.47 14.43 -23.32
C ALA A 72 -6.72 14.27 -24.21
N GLY A 73 -7.49 15.35 -24.30
CA GLY A 73 -8.61 15.46 -25.24
C GLY A 73 -8.10 15.58 -26.67
#